data_AF-K9KDC3-F1
#
_entry.id   AF-K9KDC3-F1
#
_cell.length_a   1.000
_cell.length_b   1.000
_cell.length_c   1.000
_cell.angle_alpha   90.00
_cell.angle_beta   90.00
_cell.angle_gamma   90.00
#
_symmetry.space_group_name_H-M   'P 1'
#
loop_
_entity.id
_entity.type
_entity.pdbx_description
1 polymer ?
#
loop_
_entity_poly.entity_id
_entity_poly.type
_entity_poly.pdbx_seq_one_letter_code
_entity_poly.pdbx_strand_id
1 'polypeptide(L)'
;SFGQSAIFLLGGLKRDEAPTAMFMHSGDIMVMSGFSRLLNHAVPRVLPSPTGESLPCCLETPLPADLPRDSVVEPCSVEDWQVCASYLKTARVNMTVRQVLATDQDFPLEPMEENKRDITSEGVCRLDDENSQVKRARLNPDS
;
A
#
# COMPACT_ATOMS: atom_id res chain seq x y z
N SER A 1 0.04 1.47 -10.66
CA SER A 1 -0.26 2.74 -9.96
C SER A 1 -1.55 3.27 -10.55
N PHE A 2 -2.51 3.79 -9.79
CA PHE A 2 -3.80 4.26 -10.32
C PHE A 2 -4.17 5.64 -9.78
N GLY A 3 -4.87 6.45 -10.57
CA GLY A 3 -5.28 7.81 -10.21
C GLY A 3 -4.23 8.87 -10.57
N GLN A 4 -4.10 9.89 -9.72
CA GLN A 4 -3.19 11.02 -9.98
C GLN A 4 -1.73 10.59 -10.14
N SER A 5 -1.00 11.31 -11.00
CA SER A 5 0.40 11.01 -11.28
C SER A 5 1.29 11.27 -10.06
N ALA A 6 2.41 10.56 -9.96
CA ALA A 6 3.39 10.78 -8.90
C ALA A 6 4.81 10.93 -9.45
N ILE A 7 5.65 11.63 -8.68
CA ILE A 7 7.10 11.58 -8.85
C ILE A 7 7.62 10.41 -8.01
N PHE A 8 8.33 9.50 -8.64
CA PHE A 8 9.04 8.40 -7.98
C PHE A 8 10.54 8.66 -8.07
N LEU A 9 11.25 8.39 -6.98
CA LEU A 9 12.70 8.49 -6.87
C LEU A 9 13.28 7.09 -6.67
N LEU A 10 14.21 6.70 -7.54
CA LEU A 10 14.99 5.47 -7.40
C LEU A 10 16.46 5.84 -7.13
N GLY A 11 16.93 5.58 -5.91
CA GLY A 11 18.27 5.87 -5.44
C GLY A 11 19.23 4.68 -5.54
N GLY A 12 20.35 4.79 -4.83
CA GLY A 12 21.37 3.76 -4.70
C GLY A 12 21.17 2.83 -3.50
N LEU A 13 22.19 2.02 -3.20
CA LEU A 13 22.24 1.16 -2.01
C LEU A 13 22.38 2.01 -0.74
N LYS A 14 23.06 3.15 -0.83
CA LYS A 14 23.16 4.13 0.24
C LYS A 14 22.20 5.29 0.01
N ARG A 15 21.78 5.93 1.10
CA ARG A 15 20.76 7.00 1.08
C ARG A 15 21.28 8.34 0.58
N ASP A 16 22.60 8.52 0.54
CA ASP A 16 23.30 9.71 0.05
C ASP A 16 23.55 9.69 -1.47
N GLU A 17 23.33 8.55 -2.13
CA GLU A 17 23.40 8.44 -3.58
C GLU A 17 22.22 9.18 -4.24
N ALA A 18 22.52 10.09 -5.18
CA ALA A 18 21.52 10.90 -5.85
C ALA A 18 20.52 10.04 -6.65
N PRO A 19 19.20 10.17 -6.43
CA PRO A 19 18.23 9.33 -7.10
C PRO A 19 17.91 9.81 -8.52
N THR A 20 17.49 8.87 -9.37
CA THR A 20 16.83 9.16 -10.64
C THR A 20 15.34 9.38 -10.40
N ALA A 21 14.82 10.52 -10.87
CA ALA A 21 13.40 10.82 -10.82
C ALA A 21 12.66 10.31 -12.07
N MET A 22 11.45 9.79 -11.88
CA MET A 22 10.58 9.35 -12.96
C MET A 22 9.11 9.58 -12.60
N PHE A 23 8.25 9.72 -13.61
CA PHE A 23 6.81 9.76 -13.39
C PHE A 23 6.25 8.35 -13.20
N MET A 24 5.20 8.27 -12.39
CA MET A 24 4.31 7.12 -12.29
C MET A 24 2.89 7.58 -12.59
N HIS A 25 2.42 7.31 -13.80
CA HIS A 25 1.08 7.63 -14.27
C HIS A 25 0.07 6.53 -13.85
N SER A 26 -1.21 6.77 -14.14
CA SER A 26 -2.26 5.78 -13.93
C SER A 26 -2.11 4.65 -14.96
N GLY A 27 -2.06 3.40 -14.48
CA GLY A 27 -1.77 2.21 -15.26
C GLY A 27 -0.32 1.74 -15.17
N ASP A 28 0.63 2.60 -14.81
CA ASP A 28 2.05 2.23 -14.81
C ASP A 28 2.37 1.14 -13.78
N ILE A 29 3.22 0.20 -14.19
CA ILE A 29 3.68 -0.95 -13.40
C ILE A 29 5.19 -0.88 -13.24
N MET A 30 5.67 -1.06 -12.02
CA MET A 30 7.09 -1.16 -11.70
C MET A 30 7.37 -2.54 -11.13
N VAL A 31 8.35 -3.23 -11.72
CA VAL A 31 8.84 -4.53 -11.23
C VAL A 31 10.27 -4.34 -10.75
N MET A 32 10.46 -4.42 -9.42
CA MET A 32 11.78 -4.36 -8.80
C MET A 32 12.24 -5.79 -8.47
N SER A 33 13.20 -6.30 -9.25
CA SER A 33 13.81 -7.63 -9.07
C SER A 33 15.32 -7.54 -8.84
N GLY A 34 15.93 -8.63 -8.34
CA GLY A 34 17.36 -8.72 -8.11
C GLY A 34 17.92 -7.54 -7.29
N PHE A 35 18.98 -6.91 -7.81
CA PHE A 35 19.67 -5.77 -7.18
C PHE A 35 18.74 -4.60 -6.84
N SER A 36 17.76 -4.31 -7.71
CA SER A 36 16.88 -3.15 -7.55
C SER A 36 16.05 -3.22 -6.27
N ARG A 37 15.75 -4.41 -5.74
CA ARG A 37 14.98 -4.60 -4.49
C ARG A 37 15.67 -4.02 -3.25
N LEU A 38 16.97 -3.80 -3.33
CA LEU A 38 17.80 -3.28 -2.24
C LEU A 38 18.02 -1.76 -2.35
N LEU A 39 17.53 -1.13 -3.43
CA LEU A 39 17.71 0.30 -3.65
C LEU A 39 16.75 1.13 -2.80
N ASN A 40 17.27 2.23 -2.27
CA ASN A 40 16.45 3.23 -1.61
C ASN A 40 15.51 3.87 -2.64
N HIS A 41 14.26 4.10 -2.23
CA HIS A 41 13.26 4.71 -3.10
C HIS A 41 12.26 5.54 -2.30
N ALA A 42 11.64 6.51 -2.96
CA ALA A 42 10.66 7.39 -2.35
C ALA A 42 9.62 7.88 -3.37
N VAL A 43 8.48 8.36 -2.85
CA VAL A 43 7.45 9.06 -3.63
C VAL A 43 7.28 10.45 -3.01
N PRO A 44 8.10 11.45 -3.39
CA PRO A 44 8.07 12.76 -2.76
C PRO A 44 6.81 13.58 -3.08
N ARG A 45 6.11 13.29 -4.18
CA ARG A 45 4.96 14.10 -4.60
C ARG A 45 3.94 13.32 -5.42
N VAL A 46 2.67 13.45 -5.04
CA VAL A 46 1.53 13.22 -5.92
C VAL A 46 1.19 14.55 -6.58
N LEU A 47 1.06 14.55 -7.90
CA LEU A 47 0.81 15.74 -8.71
C LEU A 47 -0.70 15.89 -8.91
N PRO A 48 -1.27 17.08 -8.67
CA PRO A 48 -2.66 17.33 -9.01
C PRO A 48 -2.84 17.28 -10.54
N SER A 49 -4.07 17.06 -11.01
CA SER A 49 -4.34 17.08 -12.44
C SER A 49 -4.09 18.49 -13.01
N PRO A 50 -3.51 18.59 -14.24
CA PRO A 50 -3.23 19.86 -14.89
C PRO A 50 -4.45 20.77 -15.08
N THR A 51 -5.64 20.17 -15.17
CA THR A 51 -6.91 20.87 -15.42
C THR A 51 -7.80 20.96 -14.17
N GLY A 52 -7.25 20.76 -12.97
CA GLY A 52 -7.99 20.80 -11.70
C GLY A 52 -8.37 19.41 -11.20
N GLU A 53 -9.61 19.22 -10.74
CA GLU A 53 -10.11 17.94 -10.22
C GLU A 53 -10.64 17.03 -11.34
N SER A 54 -9.74 16.61 -12.24
CA SER A 54 -10.07 15.66 -13.31
C SER A 54 -9.33 14.34 -13.19
N LEU A 55 -9.88 13.30 -13.82
CA LEU A 55 -9.24 12.01 -13.95
C LEU A 55 -8.19 12.05 -15.08
N PRO A 56 -7.14 11.20 -15.00
CA PRO A 56 -6.32 10.86 -16.17
C PRO A 56 -7.18 10.28 -17.30
N CYS A 57 -6.89 10.65 -18.55
CA CYS A 57 -7.66 10.21 -19.71
C CYS A 57 -7.80 8.68 -19.85
N CYS A 58 -6.80 7.91 -19.42
CA CYS A 58 -6.85 6.45 -19.45
C CYS A 58 -7.89 5.84 -18.49
N LEU A 59 -8.41 6.62 -17.54
CA LEU A 59 -9.49 6.23 -16.64
C LEU A 59 -10.87 6.72 -17.09
N GLU A 60 -10.95 7.52 -18.15
CA GLU A 60 -12.23 7.98 -18.71
C GLU A 60 -12.86 6.97 -19.67
N THR A 61 -12.04 6.05 -20.20
CA THR A 61 -12.51 4.96 -21.06
C THR A 61 -13.30 3.95 -20.23
N PRO A 62 -14.58 3.70 -20.55
CA PRO A 62 -15.39 2.71 -19.84
C PRO A 62 -14.89 1.29 -20.09
N LEU A 63 -15.19 0.38 -19.17
CA LEU A 63 -14.97 -1.05 -19.39
C LEU A 63 -15.75 -1.54 -20.62
N PRO A 64 -15.21 -2.50 -21.39
CA PRO A 64 -15.95 -3.13 -22.48
C PRO A 64 -17.25 -3.77 -21.96
N ALA A 65 -18.34 -3.64 -22.72
CA ALA A 65 -19.62 -4.23 -22.35
C ALA A 65 -19.57 -5.78 -22.34
N ASP A 66 -18.83 -6.35 -23.29
CA ASP A 66 -18.64 -7.80 -23.43
C ASP A 66 -17.24 -8.18 -22.94
N LEU A 67 -17.17 -8.66 -21.69
CA LEU A 67 -15.94 -9.22 -21.14
C LEU A 67 -15.80 -10.71 -21.52
N PRO A 68 -14.57 -11.23 -21.69
CA PRO A 68 -14.34 -12.67 -21.86
C PRO A 68 -14.97 -13.48 -20.72
N ARG A 69 -15.45 -14.70 -21.02
CA ARG A 69 -16.12 -15.56 -20.02
C ARG A 69 -15.22 -15.92 -18.83
N ASP A 70 -13.92 -15.99 -19.03
CA ASP A 70 -12.88 -16.28 -18.05
C ASP A 70 -12.21 -15.01 -17.49
N SER A 71 -12.83 -13.84 -17.70
CA SER A 71 -12.34 -12.57 -17.18
C SER A 71 -12.36 -12.57 -15.65
N VAL A 72 -11.23 -12.18 -15.06
CA VAL A 72 -11.15 -11.81 -13.63
C VAL A 72 -11.68 -10.40 -13.35
N VAL A 73 -11.83 -9.58 -14.40
CA VAL A 73 -12.44 -8.25 -14.31
C VAL A 73 -13.94 -8.42 -14.41
N GLU A 74 -14.67 -7.77 -13.51
CA GLU A 74 -16.14 -7.75 -13.47
C GLU A 74 -16.67 -6.37 -13.87
N PRO A 75 -17.91 -6.28 -14.39
CA PRO A 75 -18.55 -4.99 -14.66
C PRO A 75 -18.65 -4.13 -13.38
N CYS A 76 -18.36 -2.84 -13.51
CA CYS A 76 -18.52 -1.87 -12.43
C CYS A 76 -19.85 -1.13 -12.61
N SER A 77 -20.65 -1.04 -11.55
CA SER A 77 -21.89 -0.25 -11.57
C SER A 77 -21.57 1.24 -11.75
N VAL A 78 -22.55 2.01 -12.25
CA VAL A 78 -22.35 3.46 -12.40
C VAL A 78 -22.18 4.11 -11.03
N GLU A 79 -22.92 3.66 -10.02
CA GLU A 79 -22.88 4.16 -8.66
C GLU A 79 -21.51 3.95 -8.02
N ASP A 80 -20.94 2.74 -8.13
CA ASP A 80 -19.61 2.43 -7.61
C ASP A 80 -18.54 3.24 -8.35
N TRP A 81 -18.64 3.33 -9.68
CA TRP A 81 -17.70 4.10 -10.48
C TRP A 81 -17.70 5.58 -10.09
N GLN A 82 -18.86 6.18 -9.79
CA GLN A 82 -18.91 7.58 -9.35
C GLN A 82 -18.17 7.82 -8.04
N VAL A 83 -18.25 6.87 -7.09
CA VAL A 83 -17.47 6.94 -5.84
C VAL A 83 -15.98 6.85 -6.14
N CYS A 84 -15.56 5.88 -6.95
CA CYS A 84 -14.16 5.69 -7.34
C CYS A 84 -13.62 6.90 -8.11
N ALA A 85 -14.35 7.40 -9.09
CA ALA A 85 -14.00 8.55 -9.92
C ALA A 85 -13.84 9.81 -9.06
N SER A 86 -14.78 10.06 -8.14
CA SER A 86 -14.72 11.21 -7.24
C SER A 86 -13.48 11.14 -6.33
N TYR A 87 -13.16 9.96 -5.80
CA TYR A 87 -11.95 9.75 -5.00
C TYR A 87 -10.66 9.97 -5.81
N LEU A 88 -10.58 9.40 -7.02
CA LEU A 88 -9.36 9.42 -7.84
C LEU A 88 -9.05 10.79 -8.46
N LYS A 89 -9.99 11.76 -8.45
CA LYS A 89 -9.72 13.15 -8.85
C LYS A 89 -8.62 13.83 -8.03
N THR A 90 -8.43 13.41 -6.78
CA THR A 90 -7.44 14.01 -5.87
C THR A 90 -6.55 12.96 -5.19
N ALA A 91 -6.75 11.68 -5.49
CA ALA A 91 -6.00 10.57 -4.88
C ALA A 91 -5.17 9.77 -5.88
N ARG A 92 -4.19 9.05 -5.33
CA ARG A 92 -3.40 8.03 -6.02
C ARG A 92 -3.43 6.75 -5.20
N VAL A 93 -3.72 5.63 -5.85
CA VAL A 93 -3.68 4.28 -5.26
C VAL A 93 -2.43 3.55 -5.74
N ASN A 94 -1.68 2.99 -4.79
CA ASN A 94 -0.55 2.12 -5.07
C ASN A 94 -0.86 0.70 -4.56
N MET A 95 -0.57 -0.30 -5.37
CA MET A 95 -0.61 -1.70 -4.97
C MET A 95 0.80 -2.27 -5.13
N THR A 96 1.27 -2.93 -4.08
CA THR A 96 2.58 -3.60 -4.03
C THR A 96 2.36 -5.06 -3.65
N VAL A 97 2.73 -5.98 -4.55
CA VAL A 97 2.59 -7.43 -4.33
C VAL A 97 3.97 -8.04 -4.16
N ARG A 98 4.12 -8.94 -3.19
CA ARG A 98 5.39 -9.62 -2.88
C ARG A 98 5.13 -11.08 -2.54
N GLN A 99 5.96 -11.97 -3.09
CA GLN A 99 6.13 -13.31 -2.55
C GLN A 99 7.06 -13.21 -1.33
N VAL A 100 6.58 -13.66 -0.16
CA VAL A 100 7.29 -13.54 1.13
C VAL A 100 7.97 -14.83 1.56
N LEU A 101 7.46 -15.99 1.12
CA LEU A 101 8.04 -17.31 1.36
C LEU A 101 8.62 -17.85 0.06
N ALA A 102 9.75 -18.56 0.16
CA ALA A 102 10.23 -19.35 -0.97
C ALA A 102 9.22 -20.46 -1.29
N THR A 103 9.28 -21.00 -2.50
CA THR A 103 8.48 -22.17 -2.86
C THR A 103 8.75 -23.29 -1.86
N ASP A 104 7.69 -23.96 -1.41
CA ASP A 104 7.71 -25.06 -0.45
C ASP A 104 8.24 -24.71 0.95
N GLN A 105 8.24 -23.42 1.32
CA GLN A 105 8.50 -22.98 2.69
C GLN A 105 7.24 -22.45 3.36
N ASP A 106 7.11 -22.73 4.65
CA ASP A 106 6.08 -22.19 5.53
C ASP A 106 6.68 -21.24 6.57
N PHE A 107 5.83 -20.45 7.21
CA PHE A 107 6.24 -19.68 8.38
C PHE A 107 6.67 -20.61 9.51
N PRO A 108 7.69 -20.23 10.31
CA PRO A 108 8.09 -21.00 11.48
C PRO A 108 6.89 -21.22 12.42
N LEU A 109 6.73 -22.45 12.92
CA LEU A 109 5.76 -22.73 13.97
C LEU A 109 6.29 -22.15 15.29
N GLU A 110 5.47 -21.36 15.97
CA GLU A 110 5.74 -20.98 17.36
C GLU A 110 5.77 -22.26 18.21
N PRO A 111 6.77 -22.45 19.09
CA PRO A 111 6.77 -23.59 19.99
C PRO A 111 5.53 -23.53 20.87
N MET A 112 4.65 -24.53 20.76
CA MET A 112 3.61 -24.75 21.76
C MET A 112 4.32 -25.11 23.07
N GLU A 113 4.48 -24.13 23.96
CA GLU A 113 4.52 -24.47 25.38
C GLU A 113 3.18 -25.14 25.70
N GLU A 114 3.20 -26.47 25.91
CA GLU A 114 2.10 -27.23 26.50
C GLU A 114 1.87 -26.77 27.95
N ASN A 115 1.42 -25.53 28.13
CA ASN A 115 0.72 -25.18 29.35
C ASN A 115 -0.68 -25.78 29.24
N LYS A 116 -0.82 -26.95 29.89
CA LYS A 116 -2.08 -27.61 30.23
C LYS A 116 -3.03 -26.58 30.85
N ARG A 117 -3.79 -25.86 30.02
CA ARG A 117 -4.79 -24.89 30.45
C ARG A 117 -6.11 -25.63 30.58
N ASP A 118 -6.57 -25.70 31.83
CA ASP A 118 -7.90 -26.14 32.20
C ASP A 118 -8.93 -25.34 31.41
N ILE A 119 -9.93 -26.06 30.89
CA ILE A 119 -11.04 -25.50 30.12
C ILE A 119 -11.93 -24.72 31.09
N THR A 120 -11.96 -23.39 31.00
CA THR A 120 -13.11 -22.61 31.46
C THR A 120 -13.62 -21.71 30.35
N SER A 121 -14.93 -21.84 30.13
CA SER A 121 -15.74 -21.20 29.10
C SER A 121 -15.82 -19.69 29.31
N GLU A 122 -16.10 -18.99 28.20
CA GLU A 122 -16.62 -17.62 28.08
C GLU A 122 -15.62 -16.47 27.93
N GLY A 123 -15.14 -16.31 26.69
CA GLY A 123 -14.55 -15.06 26.20
C GLY A 123 -15.64 -14.04 25.85
N VAL A 124 -15.87 -13.07 26.73
CA VAL A 124 -16.56 -11.81 26.41
C VAL A 124 -15.50 -10.73 26.22
N CYS A 125 -15.43 -10.16 25.02
CA CYS A 125 -14.57 -9.02 24.71
C CYS A 125 -15.04 -7.79 25.49
N ARG A 126 -14.30 -7.40 26.53
CA ARG A 126 -14.46 -6.09 27.17
C ARG A 126 -13.44 -5.13 26.54
N LEU A 127 -13.95 -4.19 25.76
CA LEU A 127 -13.31 -2.91 25.50
C LEU A 127 -13.27 -2.16 26.83
N ASP A 128 -12.08 -1.89 27.34
CA ASP A 128 -11.75 -0.69 28.12
C ASP A 128 -10.28 -0.79 28.55
N ASP A 129 -9.44 0.09 28.00
CA ASP A 129 -8.19 0.45 28.68
C ASP A 129 -7.91 1.94 28.38
N GLU A 130 -8.62 2.80 29.11
CA GLU A 130 -8.04 4.10 29.47
C GLU A 130 -6.81 3.85 30.34
N ASN A 131 -5.75 4.62 30.06
CA ASN A 131 -4.55 4.79 30.89
C ASN A 131 -3.29 3.96 30.51
N SER A 132 -2.82 4.09 29.26
CA SER A 132 -1.40 3.84 28.96
C SER A 132 -0.56 5.09 29.23
N GLN A 133 0.15 5.08 30.36
CA GLN A 133 1.14 6.09 30.71
C GLN A 133 2.29 6.11 29.68
N VAL A 134 2.35 7.19 28.91
CA VAL A 134 3.45 7.53 28.02
C VAL A 134 4.74 7.70 28.84
N LYS A 135 5.67 6.74 28.75
CA LYS A 135 7.05 6.89 29.24
C LYS A 135 7.80 7.87 28.33
N ARG A 136 7.72 9.17 28.64
CA ARG A 136 8.57 10.21 28.04
C ARG A 136 9.87 10.28 28.84
N ALA A 137 10.99 9.93 28.20
CA ALA A 137 12.32 10.13 28.77
C ALA A 137 12.56 11.64 28.99
N ARG A 138 12.88 12.04 30.23
CA ARG A 138 13.36 13.39 30.54
C ARG A 138 14.88 13.43 30.32
N LEU A 139 15.33 14.33 29.46
CA LEU A 139 16.72 14.77 29.40
C LEU A 139 16.97 15.74 30.57
N ASN A 140 18.07 15.54 31.29
CA ASN A 140 18.48 16.37 32.41
C ASN A 140 19.23 17.61 31.86
N PRO A 141 18.84 18.85 32.20
CA PRO A 141 19.63 20.02 31.86
C PRO A 141 20.60 20.27 33.02
N ASP A 142 21.82 19.73 32.90
CA ASP A 142 23.07 20.25 33.49
C ASP A 142 24.19 19.25 33.20
N SER A 143 24.72 19.30 31.98
CA SER A 143 26.09 18.93 31.55
C SER A 143 26.24 19.24 30.06
#